data_AF-A0A542ZM33-F1
#
_entry.id   AF-A0A542ZM33-F1
#
_cell.length_a   1.000
_cell.length_b   1.000
_cell.length_c   1.000
_cell.angle_alpha   90.00
_cell.angle_beta   90.00
_cell.angle_gamma   90.00
#
_symmetry.space_group_name_H-M   'P 1'
#
loop_
_entity.id
_entity.type
_entity.pdbx_description
1 polymer ?
#
loop_
_entity_poly.entity_id
_entity_poly.type
_entity_poly.pdbx_seq_one_letter_code
_entity_poly.pdbx_strand_id
1 'polypeptide(L)'
;MALYGRVKPTSATTLPTGRVCFYDGRSLATLGCSTLAPQANGVMQAHIKVALTSGTHAIVAKFSGDAHYAAAQSNAFALVVS
;
A
#
# COMPACT_ATOMS: atom_id res chain seq x y z
N MET A 1 -10.96 8.38 -6.71
CA MET A 1 -9.89 7.52 -7.28
C MET A 1 -9.60 6.37 -6.32
N ALA A 2 -9.04 5.24 -6.79
CA ALA A 2 -8.59 4.13 -5.94
C ALA A 2 -7.07 3.97 -5.98
N LEU A 3 -6.46 3.74 -4.82
CA LEU A 3 -5.04 3.41 -4.70
C LEU A 3 -4.88 1.93 -4.35
N TYR A 4 -3.86 1.29 -4.91
CA TYR A 4 -3.58 -0.13 -4.73
C TYR A 4 -2.14 -0.32 -4.26
N GLY A 5 -1.98 -1.12 -3.21
CA GLY A 5 -0.70 -1.51 -2.63
C GLY A 5 -0.60 -3.02 -2.70
N ARG A 6 0.53 -3.54 -3.17
CA ARG A 6 0.76 -4.97 -3.31
C ARG A 6 1.94 -5.39 -2.44
N VAL A 7 1.77 -6.51 -1.75
CA VAL A 7 2.82 -7.18 -0.99
C VAL A 7 3.02 -8.55 -1.62
N LYS A 8 4.23 -8.76 -2.14
CA LYS A 8 4.64 -10.07 -2.66
C LYS A 8 5.33 -10.83 -1.52
N PRO A 9 4.81 -11.99 -1.10
CA PRO A 9 5.47 -12.83 -0.11
C PRO A 9 6.83 -13.29 -0.63
N THR A 10 7.83 -13.37 0.26
CA THR A 10 9.10 -14.06 -0.02
C THR A 10 8.99 -15.57 0.16
N SER A 11 7.95 -16.06 0.84
CA SER A 11 7.61 -17.48 0.98
C SER A 11 6.23 -17.78 0.40
N ALA A 12 6.12 -18.81 -0.45
CA ALA A 12 4.88 -19.16 -1.13
C ALA A 12 3.83 -19.81 -0.21
N THR A 13 4.21 -20.27 0.99
CA THR A 13 3.34 -21.03 1.90
C THR A 13 2.71 -20.18 2.99
N THR A 14 3.18 -18.94 3.19
CA THR A 14 2.70 -18.06 4.26
C THR A 14 2.34 -16.70 3.65
N LEU A 15 1.05 -16.39 3.59
CA LEU A 15 0.61 -15.09 3.07
C LEU A 15 0.68 -14.02 4.17
N PRO A 16 1.17 -12.80 3.88
CA PRO A 16 1.20 -11.71 4.84
C PRO A 16 -0.22 -11.25 5.20
N THR A 17 -0.50 -11.10 6.49
CA THR A 17 -1.85 -10.79 7.02
C THR A 17 -1.98 -9.36 7.58
N GLY A 18 -0.89 -8.59 7.56
CA GLY A 18 -0.88 -7.20 8.05
C GLY A 18 -1.66 -6.21 7.19
N ARG A 19 -1.48 -4.92 7.49
CA ARG A 19 -2.15 -3.82 6.78
C ARG A 19 -1.16 -2.96 5.99
N VAL A 20 -1.68 -2.31 4.95
CA VAL A 20 -0.96 -1.28 4.20
C VAL A 20 -1.64 0.06 4.42
N CYS A 21 -0.84 1.06 4.80
CA CYS A 21 -1.27 2.46 4.85
C CYS A 21 -0.67 3.24 3.67
N PHE A 22 -1.47 4.11 3.08
CA PHE A 22 -1.07 4.97 1.96
C PHE A 22 -0.86 6.39 2.45
N TYR A 23 0.15 7.05 1.89
CA TYR A 23 0.55 8.40 2.27
C TYR A 23 0.74 9.22 1.02
N ASP A 24 0.42 10.50 1.12
CA ASP A 24 0.88 11.49 0.16
C ASP A 24 2.14 12.17 0.73
N GLY A 25 3.29 11.88 0.11
CA GLY A 25 4.61 12.19 0.63
C GLY A 25 5.16 11.14 1.62
N ARG A 26 6.42 11.31 2.05
CA ARG A 26 7.16 10.29 2.83
C ARG A 26 6.62 10.05 4.24
N SER A 27 5.90 10.99 4.87
CA SER A 27 5.30 10.76 6.20
C SER A 27 4.26 11.79 6.68
N LEU A 28 3.75 12.69 5.84
CA LEU A 28 3.07 13.92 6.31
C LEU A 28 1.53 13.81 6.41
N ALA A 29 0.86 13.03 5.55
CA ALA A 29 -0.57 12.80 5.65
C ALA A 29 -0.91 11.36 5.25
N THR A 30 -1.55 10.61 6.15
CA THR A 30 -2.13 9.31 5.81
C THR A 30 -3.39 9.53 4.99
N LEU A 31 -3.45 8.91 3.83
CA LEU A 31 -4.64 8.89 2.97
C LEU A 31 -5.64 7.82 3.42
N GLY A 32 -5.16 6.85 4.20
CA GLY A 32 -5.96 5.73 4.71
C GLY A 32 -5.16 4.44 4.78
N CYS A 33 -5.72 3.46 5.48
CA CYS A 33 -5.15 2.12 5.60
C CYS A 33 -6.19 1.07 5.21
N SER A 34 -5.70 -0.07 4.73
CA SER A 34 -6.54 -1.23 4.41
C SER A 34 -5.77 -2.51 4.70
N THR A 35 -6.50 -3.56 5.09
CA THR A 35 -5.93 -4.88 5.33
C THR A 35 -5.55 -5.55 4.01
N LEU A 36 -4.55 -6.41 4.05
CA LEU A 36 -4.19 -7.22 2.90
C LEU A 36 -5.25 -8.29 2.64
N ALA A 37 -5.66 -8.42 1.39
CA ALA A 37 -6.52 -9.48 0.88
C ALA A 37 -5.79 -10.28 -0.21
N PRO A 38 -6.03 -11.60 -0.30
CA PRO A 38 -5.38 -12.43 -1.31
C PRO A 38 -5.85 -12.06 -2.72
N GLN A 39 -4.91 -12.05 -3.67
CA GLN A 39 -5.12 -11.81 -5.09
C GLN A 39 -4.33 -12.85 -5.89
N ALA A 40 -4.97 -13.51 -6.86
CA ALA A 40 -4.40 -14.48 -7.83
C ALA A 40 -3.10 -15.17 -7.35
N ASN A 41 -2.13 -15.44 -8.21
CA ASN A 41 -0.71 -15.82 -8.01
C ASN A 41 0.06 -15.58 -6.66
N GLY A 42 -0.53 -15.78 -5.47
CA GLY A 42 0.11 -15.60 -4.17
C GLY A 42 0.43 -14.16 -3.81
N VAL A 43 -0.18 -13.17 -4.47
CA VAL A 43 0.05 -11.74 -4.16
C VAL A 43 -1.02 -11.27 -3.18
N MET A 44 -0.61 -10.50 -2.17
CA MET A 44 -1.55 -9.83 -1.29
C MET A 44 -1.74 -8.38 -1.74
N GLN A 45 -2.98 -7.89 -1.71
CA GLN A 45 -3.33 -6.53 -2.12
C GLN A 45 -4.15 -5.81 -1.06
N ALA A 46 -3.84 -4.55 -0.83
CA ALA A 46 -4.64 -3.61 -0.08
C ALA A 46 -5.10 -2.49 -1.01
N HIS A 47 -6.31 -1.97 -0.78
CA HIS A 47 -6.84 -0.85 -1.57
C HIS A 47 -7.62 0.12 -0.71
N ILE A 48 -7.58 1.41 -1.08
CA ILE A 48 -8.39 2.47 -0.48
C ILE A 48 -9.00 3.36 -1.56
N LYS A 49 -10.13 3.99 -1.26
CA LYS A 49 -10.68 5.08 -2.06
C LYS A 49 -10.28 6.40 -1.44
N VAL A 50 -9.79 7.33 -2.28
CA VAL A 50 -9.33 8.65 -1.85
C VAL A 50 -9.84 9.71 -2.82
N ALA A 51 -10.02 10.92 -2.28
CA ALA A 51 -10.20 12.14 -3.04
C ALA A 51 -8.95 13.00 -2.82
N LEU A 52 -8.24 13.31 -3.91
CA LEU A 52 -7.08 14.18 -3.90
C LEU A 52 -7.45 15.46 -4.66
N THR A 53 -6.89 16.58 -4.24
CA THR A 53 -7.01 17.84 -4.97
C THR A 53 -6.25 17.79 -6.28
N SER A 54 -6.46 18.76 -7.18
CA SER A 54 -5.59 18.89 -8.35
C SER A 54 -4.15 19.21 -7.93
N GLY A 55 -3.18 18.67 -8.65
CA GLY A 55 -1.76 18.76 -8.31
C GLY A 55 -0.99 17.46 -8.53
N THR A 56 0.29 17.49 -8.18
CA THR A 56 1.17 16.31 -8.21
C THR A 56 1.32 15.76 -6.79
N HIS A 57 0.96 14.49 -6.62
CA HIS A 57 1.02 13.75 -5.36
C HIS A 57 2.11 12.67 -5.42
N ALA A 58 2.83 12.47 -4.31
CA ALA A 58 3.91 11.50 -4.20
C ALA A 58 3.47 10.33 -3.32
N ILE A 59 2.75 9.37 -3.91
CA ILE A 59 2.06 8.32 -3.17
C ILE A 59 3.03 7.23 -2.72
N VAL A 60 3.04 6.95 -1.40
CA VAL A 60 3.85 5.88 -0.80
C VAL A 60 2.94 4.91 -0.06
N ALA A 61 3.17 3.61 -0.22
CA ALA A 61 2.51 2.56 0.55
C ALA A 61 3.47 1.99 1.60
N LYS A 62 2.99 1.83 2.84
CA LYS A 62 3.75 1.22 3.94
C LYS A 62 3.00 0.01 4.48
N PHE A 63 3.64 -1.15 4.38
CA PHE A 63 3.21 -2.37 5.04
C PHE A 63 3.78 -2.39 6.47
N SER A 64 2.92 -2.62 7.47
CA SER A 64 3.31 -2.56 8.88
C SER A 64 4.20 -3.71 9.35
N GLY A 65 4.35 -4.76 8.54
CA GLY A 65 4.88 -6.03 9.00
C GLY A 65 3.80 -6.90 9.67
N ASP A 66 4.16 -8.15 9.91
CA ASP A 66 3.44 -9.13 10.72
C ASP A 66 4.42 -10.11 11.37
N ALA A 67 3.93 -11.23 11.93
CA ALA A 67 4.76 -12.22 12.61
C ALA A 67 5.79 -12.93 11.71
N HIS A 68 5.59 -12.91 10.39
CA HIS A 68 6.41 -13.62 9.41
C HIS A 68 7.16 -12.68 8.46
N TYR A 69 6.69 -11.45 8.30
CA TYR A 69 7.22 -10.48 7.35
C TYR A 69 7.55 -9.15 8.04
N ALA A 70 8.78 -8.66 7.83
CA ALA A 70 9.17 -7.34 8.31
C ALA A 70 8.35 -6.21 7.65
N ALA A 71 8.28 -5.07 8.32
CA ALA A 71 7.70 -3.86 7.74
C ALA A 71 8.44 -3.46 6.44
N ALA A 72 7.69 -2.96 5.47
CA ALA A 72 8.23 -2.59 4.16
C ALA A 72 7.57 -1.33 3.63
N GLN A 73 8.30 -0.57 2.81
CA GLN A 73 7.83 0.64 2.17
C GLN A 73 8.04 0.56 0.66
N SER A 74 7.06 1.02 -0.11
CA SER A 74 7.19 1.12 -1.57
C SER A 74 8.06 2.31 -1.97
N ASN A 75 8.52 2.30 -3.23
CA ASN A 75 8.93 3.53 -3.88
C ASN A 75 7.76 4.51 -4.01
N ALA A 76 8.06 5.81 -4.15
CA ALA A 76 7.04 6.81 -4.38
C ALA A 76 6.50 6.71 -5.81
N PHE A 77 5.17 6.74 -5.94
CA PHE A 77 4.46 6.81 -7.21
C PHE A 77 3.98 8.25 -7.44
N ALA A 78 4.46 8.88 -8.51
CA ALA A 78 4.03 10.22 -8.89
C ALA A 78 2.66 10.15 -9.58
N LEU A 79 1.66 10.74 -8.95
CA LEU A 79 0.29 10.79 -9.44
C LEU A 79 -0.08 12.24 -9.73
N VAL A 80 -0.47 12.52 -10.97
CA VAL A 80 -0.96 13.83 -11.39
C VAL A 80 -2.49 13.80 -11.42
N VAL A 81 -3.12 14.72 -10.70
CA VAL A 81 -4.57 14.94 -10.67
C VAL A 81 -4.86 16.29 -11.34
N SER A 82 -5.65 16.28 -12.42
CA SER A 82 -6.07 17.45 -13.19
C SER A 82 -7.45 17.92 -12.79
#